data_AF-A0A6N8BFL7-F1
#
_entry.id   AF-A0A6N8BFL7-F1
#
_cell.length_a   1.000
_cell.length_b   1.000
_cell.length_c   1.000
_cell.angle_alpha   90.00
_cell.angle_beta   90.00
_cell.angle_gamma   90.00
#
_symmetry.space_group_name_H-M   'P 1'
#
loop_
_entity.id
_entity.type
_entity.pdbx_description
1 polymer ?
#
loop_
_entity_poly.entity_id
_entity_poly.type
_entity_poly.pdbx_seq_one_letter_code
_entity_poly.pdbx_strand_id
1 'polypeptide(L)' 'MMKLNEVCQCLVSYGYHPDEVEYAIIEVLQYKSPEQVNELELRILSSMLEERIQVSRAKLMKNNNLYHPPSK' A
#
# COMPACT_ATOMS: atom_id res chain seq x y z
N MET A 1 15.95 5.76 15.45
CA MET A 1 14.50 5.48 15.27
C MET A 1 14.01 6.42 14.19
N MET A 2 13.49 5.89 13.08
CA MET A 2 13.03 6.69 11.94
C MET A 2 11.71 7.38 12.33
N LYS A 3 11.57 8.67 12.05
CA LYS A 3 10.34 9.42 12.36
C LYS A 3 9.24 9.04 11.37
N LEU A 4 7.97 9.09 11.79
CA LEU A 4 6.82 8.71 10.95
C LEU A 4 6.83 9.41 9.58
N ASN A 5 7.18 10.69 9.53
CA ASN A 5 7.28 11.45 8.28
C ASN A 5 8.36 10.89 7.32
N GLU A 6 9.46 10.38 7.86
CA GLU A 6 10.52 9.75 7.05
C GLU A 6 10.04 8.41 6.47
N VAL A 7 9.21 7.66 7.21
CA VAL A 7 8.56 6.43 6.72
C VAL A 7 7.56 6.76 5.61
N CYS A 8 6.72 7.78 5.79
CA CYS A 8 5.79 8.24 4.74
C CYS A 8 6.54 8.62 3.46
N GLN A 9 7.60 9.42 3.59
CA GLN A 9 8.42 9.85 2.44
C GLN A 9 9.10 8.68 1.73
N CYS A 10 9.55 7.67 2.49
CA CYS A 10 10.16 6.47 1.92
C CYS A 10 9.14 5.62 1.14
N LEU A 11 7.93 5.45 1.67
CA LEU A 11 6.87 4.71 0.96
C LEU A 11 6.40 5.48 -0.28
N VAL A 12 6.22 6.79 -0.20
CA VAL A 12 5.87 7.58 -1.38
C VAL A 12 6.98 7.53 -2.45
N SER A 13 8.26 7.51 -2.05
CA SER A 13 9.38 7.41 -3.01
C SER A 13 9.46 6.03 -3.69
N TYR A 14 8.93 4.97 -3.08
CA TYR A 14 8.76 3.65 -3.70
C TYR A 14 7.56 3.57 -4.66
N GLY A 15 6.80 4.65 -4.80
CA GLY A 15 5.68 4.75 -5.75
C GLY A 15 4.32 4.41 -5.17
N TYR A 16 4.20 4.27 -3.85
CA TYR A 16 2.90 4.14 -3.18
C TYR A 16 2.17 5.49 -3.17
N HIS A 17 0.85 5.47 -3.38
CA HIS A 17 0.06 6.70 -3.37
C HIS A 17 0.01 7.27 -1.94
N PRO A 18 0.16 8.60 -1.73
CA PRO A 18 0.14 9.21 -0.39
C PRO A 18 -1.06 8.79 0.46
N ASP A 19 -2.26 8.75 -0.13
CA ASP A 19 -3.49 8.35 0.56
C ASP A 19 -3.48 6.86 1.00
N GLU A 20 -2.85 5.97 0.22
CA GLU A 20 -2.72 4.55 0.59
C GLU A 20 -1.72 4.37 1.74
N VAL A 21 -0.65 5.16 1.73
CA VAL A 21 0.35 5.20 2.81
C VAL A 21 -0.28 5.74 4.10
N GLU A 22 -1.03 6.84 4.01
CA GLU A 22 -1.75 7.42 5.14
C GLU A 22 -2.76 6.44 5.73
N TYR A 23 -3.56 5.79 4.88
CA TYR A 23 -4.53 4.79 5.31
C TYR A 23 -3.86 3.62 6.04
N ALA A 24 -2.81 3.03 5.46
CA ALA A 24 -2.13 1.88 6.06
C ALA A 24 -1.43 2.24 7.38
N ILE A 25 -0.86 3.45 7.45
CA ILE A 25 -0.29 3.99 8.69
C ILE A 25 -1.37 4.17 9.75
N ILE A 26 -2.52 4.76 9.42
CA ILE A 26 -3.65 4.89 10.35
C ILE A 26 -4.12 3.52 10.82
N GLU A 27 -4.20 2.53 9.93
CA GLU A 27 -4.64 1.17 10.25
C GLU A 27 -3.70 0.48 11.25
N VAL A 28 -2.39 0.69 11.14
CA VAL A 28 -1.41 0.16 12.10
C VAL A 28 -1.35 0.98 13.40
N LEU A 29 -1.42 2.31 13.30
CA LEU A 29 -1.37 3.21 14.45
C LEU A 29 -2.66 3.19 15.28
N GLN A 30 -3.79 2.75 14.72
CA GLN A 30 -5.02 2.49 15.48
C GLN A 30 -4.80 1.48 16.62
N TYR A 31 -3.77 0.64 16.52
CA TYR A 31 -3.45 -0.37 17.50
C TYR A 31 -2.19 -0.06 18.33
N LYS A 32 -1.43 1.00 18.02
CA LYS A 32 -0.17 1.38 18.71
C LYS A 32 0.27 2.82 18.45
N SER A 33 0.91 3.42 19.46
CA SER A 33 1.56 4.73 19.32
C SER A 33 2.67 4.68 18.25
N PRO A 34 2.91 5.76 17.46
CA PRO A 34 3.95 5.80 16.44
C PRO A 34 5.36 5.49 16.97
N GLU A 35 5.60 5.79 18.24
CA GLU A 35 6.88 5.54 18.91
C GLU A 35 7.07 4.08 19.29
N GLN A 36 6.04 3.24 19.15
CA GLN A 36 6.08 1.81 19.45
C GLN A 36 6.16 0.94 18.20
N VAL A 37 6.12 1.56 17.01
CA VAL A 37 6.24 0.87 15.74
C VAL A 37 7.67 0.37 15.56
N ASN A 38 7.83 -0.94 15.46
CA ASN A 38 9.11 -1.61 15.28
C ASN A 38 9.32 -2.09 13.83
N GLU A 39 10.52 -2.60 13.54
CA GLU A 39 10.89 -3.03 12.18
C GLU A 39 9.99 -4.15 11.62
N LEU A 40 9.53 -5.07 12.48
CA LEU A 40 8.62 -6.14 12.06
C LEU A 40 7.29 -5.57 11.58
N GLU A 41 6.76 -4.58 12.29
CA GLU A 41 5.50 -3.92 11.94
C GLU A 41 5.62 -3.14 10.64
N LEU A 42 6.77 -2.47 10.39
CA LEU A 42 7.05 -1.83 9.11
C LEU A 42 7.14 -2.82 7.95
N ARG A 43 7.69 -4.01 8.17
CA ARG A 43 7.71 -5.09 7.16
C ARG A 43 6.31 -5.60 6.87
N ILE A 44 5.48 -5.80 7.90
CA ILE A 44 4.07 -6.20 7.73
C ILE A 44 3.32 -5.15 6.90
N LEU A 45 3.48 -3.86 7.23
CA LEU A 45 2.91 -2.74 6.48
C LEU A 45 3.31 -2.77 5.00
N SER A 46 4.60 -2.98 4.74
CA SER A 46 5.14 -3.06 3.38
C SER A 46 4.54 -4.24 2.61
N SER A 47 4.46 -5.43 3.23
CA SER A 47 3.86 -6.61 2.61
C SER A 47 2.35 -6.44 2.34
N MET A 48 1.60 -5.82 3.25
CA MET A 48 0.17 -5.53 3.04
C MET A 48 -0.04 -4.57 1.86
N LEU A 49 0.81 -3.56 1.72
CA LEU A 49 0.77 -2.63 0.60
C LEU A 49 1.12 -3.31 -0.72
N GLU A 50 2.14 -4.17 -0.75
CA GLU A 50 2.50 -4.97 -1.92
C GLU A 50 1.36 -5.91 -2.36
N GLU A 51 0.74 -6.63 -1.42
CA GLU A 51 -0.41 -7.51 -1.71
C GLU A 51 -1.59 -6.71 -2.30
N ARG A 52 -1.91 -5.53 -1.75
CA ARG A 52 -2.96 -4.66 -2.30
C ARG A 52 -2.65 -4.24 -3.73
N ILE A 53 -1.41 -3.87 -4.04
CA ILE A 53 -1.00 -3.54 -5.41
C ILE A 53 -1.20 -4.73 -6.34
N GLN A 54 -0.78 -5.93 -5.92
CA GLN A 54 -0.93 -7.13 -6.74
C GLN A 54 -2.40 -7.47 -6.99
N VAL A 55 -3.27 -7.36 -5.97
CA VAL A 55 -4.72 -7.54 -6.12
C VAL A 55 -5.32 -6.50 -7.06
N SER A 56 -4.94 -5.23 -6.93
CA SER A 56 -5.40 -4.15 -7.82
C SER A 56 -4.96 -4.37 -9.27
N ARG A 57 -3.70 -4.80 -9.49
CA ARG A 57 -3.19 -5.19 -10.81
C ARG A 57 -3.96 -6.37 -11.40
N ALA A 58 -4.21 -7.42 -10.62
CA ALA A 58 -4.98 -8.57 -11.06
C ALA A 58 -6.42 -8.20 -11.45
N LYS A 59 -7.07 -7.30 -10.68
CA LYS A 59 -8.40 -6.77 -11.01
C LYS A 59 -8.40 -5.97 -12.32
N LEU A 60 -7.40 -5.12 -12.54
CA LEU A 60 -7.25 -4.37 -13.79
C LEU A 60 -7.03 -5.29 -15.00
N MET A 61 -6.18 -6.31 -14.86
CA MET A 61 -5.97 -7.30 -15.92
C MET A 61 -7.23 -8.10 -16.24
N LYS A 62 -8.02 -8.46 -15.22
CA LYS A 62 -9.32 -9.13 -15.40
C LYS A 62 -10.32 -8.23 -16.14
N ASN A 63 -10.35 -6.92 -15.85
CA ASN A 63 -11.22 -5.97 -16.55
C ASN A 63 -10.80 -5.73 -18.00
N ASN A 64 -9.49 -5.69 -18.29
CA ASN A 64 -8.99 -5.52 -19.66
C ASN A 64 -9.27 -6.74 -20.56
N ASN A 65 -9.32 -7.95 -20.00
CA ASN A 65 -9.66 -9.17 -20.74
C ASN A 65 -11.16 -9.33 -21.04
N LEU A 66 -12.03 -8.43 -20.58
CA LEU A 66 -13.48 -8.43 -20.87
C LEU A 66 -13.86 -7.52 -22.05
N TYR A 67 -12.92 -6.76 -22.62
CA TYR A 67 -13.15 -5.99 -23.85
C TYR A 67 -12.99 -6.90 -25.07
N HIS A 68 -14.07 -7.59 -25.45
CA HIS A 68 -14.25 -8.00 -26.85
C HIS A 68 -14.86 -6.82 -27.61
N PRO A 69 -14.16 -6.20 -28.57
CA PRO A 69 -14.83 -5.29 -29.49
C PRO A 69 -15.88 -6.10 -30.27
N PRO A 70 -17.07 -5.53 -30.53
CA PRO A 70 -18.08 -6.23 -31.31
C PRO A 70 -17.52 -6.52 -32.70
N SER A 71 -17.45 -7.80 -33.06
CA SER A 71 -17.12 -8.24 -34.42
C SER A 71 -18.17 -7.68 -35.38
N LYS A 72 -17.72 -6.95 -36.40
CA LYS A 72 -18.55 -6.46 -37.51
C LYS A 72 -18.92 -7.60 -38.45
#